data_AF-A0A060M1L9-F1
#
_entry.id   AF-A0A060M1L9-F1
#
_cell.length_a   1.000
_cell.length_b   1.000
_cell.length_c   1.000
_cell.angle_alpha   90.00
_cell.angle_beta   90.00
_cell.angle_gamma   90.00
#
_symmetry.space_group_name_H-M   'P 1'
#
loop_
_entity.id
_entity.type
_entity.pdbx_description
1 polymer ?
#
loop_
_entity_poly.entity_id
_entity_poly.type
_entity_poly.pdbx_seq_one_letter_code
_entity_poly.pdbx_strand_id
1 'polypeptide(L)'
;MNTIFNFAKKMINGMDRRYLIKSYIFGALIFSMFLYVLMLTGDFHFIVFLFFLLNFFLFPFATVVWDDLIDLLLSGNQLLLPILFVIPWKMFKMIILYMFAIVIAPIGLIYIYISNGYYKKTP
;
A
#
# COMPACT_ATOMS: atom_id res chain seq x y z
N MET A 1 6.36 -15.45 22.82
CA MET A 1 5.53 -15.62 21.60
C MET A 1 4.63 -14.40 21.27
N ASN A 2 4.70 -13.29 22.02
CA ASN A 2 3.74 -12.16 21.87
C ASN A 2 4.30 -10.89 21.19
N THR A 3 5.62 -10.77 20.95
CA THR A 3 6.23 -9.50 20.51
C THR A 3 5.90 -9.15 19.06
N ILE A 4 6.01 -10.11 18.14
CA ILE A 4 5.74 -9.88 16.70
C ILE A 4 4.25 -9.60 16.47
N PHE A 5 3.37 -10.35 17.13
CA PHE A 5 1.93 -10.14 17.04
C PHE A 5 1.51 -8.77 17.61
N ASN A 6 2.08 -8.37 18.75
CA ASN A 6 1.83 -7.05 19.33
C ASN A 6 2.34 -5.92 18.41
N PHE A 7 3.48 -6.13 17.74
CA PHE A 7 4.01 -5.18 16.77
C PHE A 7 3.08 -5.04 15.56
N ALA A 8 2.69 -6.17 14.93
CA ALA A 8 1.75 -6.16 13.81
C ALA A 8 0.41 -5.51 14.18
N LYS A 9 -0.12 -5.83 15.38
CA LYS A 9 -1.34 -5.22 15.92
C LYS A 9 -1.18 -3.70 16.10
N LYS A 10 -0.04 -3.23 16.60
CA LYS A 10 0.26 -1.80 16.73
C LYS A 10 0.32 -1.11 15.36
N MET A 11 0.91 -1.75 14.35
CA MET A 11 0.98 -1.19 12.98
C MET A 11 -0.39 -1.10 12.31
N ILE A 12 -1.21 -2.15 12.43
CA ILE A 12 -2.56 -2.19 11.86
C ILE A 12 -3.50 -1.20 12.55
N ASN A 13 -3.46 -1.15 13.88
CA ASN A 13 -4.25 -0.18 14.64
C ASN A 13 -3.75 1.26 14.45
N GLY A 14 -2.52 1.42 13.96
CA GLY A 14 -1.89 2.71 13.74
C GLY A 14 -2.38 3.48 12.52
N MET A 15 -3.10 2.79 11.62
CA MET A 15 -3.70 3.36 10.42
C MET A 15 -5.21 3.50 10.57
N ASP A 16 -5.79 4.51 9.91
CA ASP A 16 -7.24 4.58 9.74
C ASP A 16 -7.77 3.30 9.06
N ARG A 17 -8.83 2.74 9.65
CA ARG A 17 -9.37 1.45 9.22
C ARG A 17 -9.99 1.49 7.83
N ARG A 18 -10.62 2.60 7.43
CA ARG A 18 -11.18 2.76 6.07
C ARG A 18 -10.05 2.85 5.06
N TYR A 19 -8.99 3.56 5.39
CA TYR A 19 -7.80 3.68 4.56
C TYR A 19 -7.13 2.31 4.33
N LEU A 20 -6.90 1.56 5.41
CA LEU A 20 -6.27 0.25 5.38
C LEU A 20 -7.09 -0.74 4.52
N ILE A 21 -8.41 -0.80 4.73
CA ILE A 21 -9.31 -1.64 3.93
C ILE A 21 -9.24 -1.27 2.45
N LYS A 22 -9.29 0.03 2.13
CA LYS A 22 -9.19 0.51 0.74
C LYS A 22 -7.90 0.05 0.08
N SER A 23 -6.75 0.21 0.74
CA SER A 23 -5.47 -0.23 0.18
C SER A 23 -5.43 -1.76 -0.03
N TYR A 24 -5.96 -2.55 0.91
CA TYR A 24 -6.03 -4.00 0.71
C TYR A 24 -6.97 -4.43 -0.43
N ILE A 25 -8.07 -3.72 -0.69
CA ILE A 25 -8.94 -4.01 -1.84
C ILE A 25 -8.17 -3.81 -3.15
N PHE A 26 -7.43 -2.71 -3.29
CA PHE A 26 -6.61 -2.48 -4.49
C PHE A 26 -5.44 -3.46 -4.61
N GLY A 27 -4.77 -3.76 -3.49
CA GLY A 27 -3.73 -4.78 -3.46
C GLY A 27 -4.27 -6.17 -3.86
N ALA A 28 -5.48 -6.52 -3.41
CA ALA A 28 -6.12 -7.79 -3.75
C ALA A 28 -6.49 -7.86 -5.24
N LEU A 29 -6.92 -6.74 -5.83
CA LEU A 29 -7.20 -6.65 -7.26
C LEU A 29 -5.93 -6.87 -8.09
N ILE A 30 -4.82 -6.22 -7.71
CA ILE A 30 -3.53 -6.42 -8.40
C ILE A 30 -3.05 -7.87 -8.24
N PHE A 31 -3.15 -8.42 -7.02
CA PHE A 31 -2.74 -9.80 -6.75
C PHE A 31 -3.60 -10.83 -7.51
N SER A 32 -4.92 -10.64 -7.57
CA SER A 32 -5.81 -11.54 -8.30
C SER A 32 -5.58 -11.48 -9.80
N MET A 33 -5.28 -10.30 -10.35
CA MET A 33 -4.89 -10.14 -11.75
C MET A 33 -3.60 -10.91 -12.05
N PHE A 34 -2.61 -10.84 -11.15
CA PHE A 34 -1.39 -11.65 -11.26
C PHE A 34 -1.70 -13.16 -11.24
N LEU A 35 -2.53 -13.63 -10.31
CA LEU A 35 -2.94 -15.04 -10.25
C LEU A 35 -3.68 -15.50 -11.51
N TYR A 36 -4.50 -14.64 -12.10
CA TYR A 36 -5.19 -14.95 -13.36
C TYR A 36 -4.19 -15.13 -14.52
N VAL A 37 -3.19 -14.25 -14.64
CA VAL A 37 -2.12 -14.40 -15.65
C VAL A 37 -1.30 -15.67 -15.43
N LEU A 38 -1.03 -16.00 -14.16
CA LEU A 38 -0.34 -17.23 -13.78
C LEU A 38 -1.11 -18.48 -14.20
N MET A 39 -2.44 -18.47 -14.05
CA MET A 39 -3.31 -19.57 -14.51
C MET A 39 -3.34 -19.71 -16.02
N LEU A 40 -3.32 -18.60 -16.77
CA LEU A 40 -3.33 -18.62 -18.23
C LEU A 40 -2.01 -19.12 -18.83
N THR A 41 -0.88 -18.79 -18.21
CA THR A 41 0.45 -19.16 -18.69
C THR A 41 0.88 -20.56 -18.22
N GLY A 42 0.46 -20.97 -17.02
CA GLY A 42 0.89 -22.22 -16.39
C GLY A 42 2.31 -22.18 -15.80
N ASP A 43 3.03 -21.06 -15.96
CA ASP A 43 4.43 -20.90 -15.58
C ASP A 43 4.59 -20.51 -14.10
N PHE A 44 4.37 -21.48 -13.21
CA PHE A 44 4.48 -21.26 -11.77
C PHE A 44 5.94 -21.08 -11.32
N HIS A 45 6.29 -19.83 -10.99
CA HIS A 45 7.55 -19.49 -10.35
C HIS A 45 7.32 -19.11 -8.89
N PHE A 46 7.73 -19.98 -7.96
CA PHE A 46 7.51 -19.81 -6.53
C PHE A 46 8.05 -18.48 -5.98
N ILE A 47 9.22 -18.05 -6.45
CA ILE A 47 9.86 -16.78 -6.04
C ILE A 47 9.01 -15.58 -6.45
N VAL A 48 8.48 -15.60 -7.68
CA VAL A 48 7.62 -14.52 -8.20
C VAL A 48 6.30 -14.49 -7.42
N PHE A 49 5.71 -15.65 -7.16
CA PHE A 49 4.51 -15.74 -6.33
C PHE A 49 4.73 -15.16 -4.93
N LEU A 50 5.83 -15.53 -4.26
CA LEU A 50 6.19 -14.99 -2.95
C LEU A 50 6.40 -13.47 -2.98
N PHE A 51 7.04 -12.96 -4.04
CA PHE A 51 7.23 -11.52 -4.21
C PHE A 51 5.88 -10.79 -4.28
N PHE A 52 4.94 -11.25 -5.11
CA PHE A 52 3.62 -10.64 -5.20
C PHE A 52 2.83 -10.77 -3.89
N LEU A 53 2.89 -11.93 -3.24
CA LEU A 53 2.22 -12.16 -1.96
C LEU A 53 2.76 -11.25 -0.85
N LEU A 54 4.08 -11.06 -0.78
CA LEU A 54 4.70 -10.19 0.21
C LEU A 54 4.36 -8.72 -0.04
N ASN A 55 4.40 -8.29 -1.31
CA ASN A 55 3.98 -6.94 -1.70
C ASN A 55 2.50 -6.69 -1.36
N PHE A 56 1.61 -7.69 -1.51
CA PHE A 56 0.21 -7.57 -1.08
C PHE A 56 0.08 -7.18 0.40
N PHE A 57 0.81 -7.83 1.31
CA PHE A 57 0.77 -7.50 2.73
C PHE A 57 1.44 -6.16 3.05
N LEU A 58 2.47 -5.78 2.31
CA LEU A 58 3.24 -4.55 2.52
C LEU A 58 2.58 -3.31 1.90
N PHE A 59 1.74 -3.49 0.88
CA PHE A 59 1.15 -2.44 0.06
C PHE A 59 0.47 -1.31 0.86
N PRO A 60 -0.37 -1.58 1.89
CA PRO A 60 -0.99 -0.50 2.66
C PRO A 60 0.02 0.44 3.31
N PHE A 61 1.15 -0.09 3.78
CA PHE A 61 2.19 0.72 4.41
C PHE A 61 2.95 1.57 3.38
N ALA A 62 3.17 1.06 2.18
CA ALA A 62 3.73 1.84 1.08
C ALA A 62 2.80 3.00 0.67
N THR A 63 1.48 2.78 0.68
CA THR A 63 0.51 3.84 0.37
C THR A 63 0.53 5.01 1.36
N VAL A 64 0.80 4.74 2.65
CA VAL A 64 0.96 5.78 3.67
C VAL A 64 2.11 6.71 3.34
N VAL A 65 3.28 6.15 3.01
CA VAL A 65 4.48 6.94 2.69
C VAL A 65 4.23 7.86 1.50
N TRP A 66 3.63 7.31 0.43
CA TRP A 66 3.33 8.10 -0.76
C TRP A 66 2.35 9.23 -0.48
N ASP A 67 1.28 8.93 0.23
CA ASP A 67 0.24 9.91 0.48
C ASP A 67 0.73 11.03 1.41
N ASP A 68 1.56 10.71 2.41
CA ASP A 68 2.23 11.69 3.28
C ASP A 68 3.24 12.55 2.49
N LEU A 69 4.03 11.93 1.61
CA LEU A 69 4.97 12.63 0.73
C LEU A 69 4.27 13.61 -0.22
N ILE A 70 3.14 13.21 -0.81
CA ILE A 70 2.37 14.09 -1.68
C ILE A 70 1.74 15.24 -0.88
N ASP A 71 1.23 14.97 0.32
CA ASP A 71 0.66 16.02 1.17
C ASP A 71 1.72 17.06 1.58
N LEU A 72 2.93 16.59 1.92
CA LEU A 72 4.10 17.44 2.17
C LEU A 72 4.47 18.29 0.95
N LEU A 73 4.57 17.68 -0.24
CA LEU A 73 4.95 18.38 -1.47
C LEU A 73 3.92 19.43 -1.90
N LEU A 74 2.64 19.15 -1.66
CA LEU A 74 1.54 20.04 -2.00
C LEU A 74 1.23 21.03 -0.87
N SER A 75 1.85 20.88 0.31
CA SER A 75 1.58 21.69 1.50
C SER A 75 0.08 21.76 1.84
N GLY A 76 -0.63 20.64 1.66
CA GLY A 76 -2.09 20.55 1.85
C GLY A 76 -2.95 21.12 0.70
N ASN A 77 -2.34 21.63 -0.38
CA ASN A 77 -3.09 22.15 -1.51
C ASN A 77 -3.62 21.00 -2.39
N GLN A 78 -4.91 21.03 -2.69
CA GLN A 78 -5.51 20.07 -3.62
C GLN A 78 -5.31 20.54 -5.07
N LEU A 79 -4.54 19.76 -5.85
CA LEU A 79 -4.45 19.95 -7.29
C LEU A 79 -5.77 19.56 -7.96
N LEU A 80 -6.51 20.57 -8.44
CA LEU A 80 -7.70 20.38 -9.27
C LEU A 80 -7.26 19.99 -10.69
N LEU A 81 -7.36 18.69 -10.98
CA LEU A 81 -7.09 18.12 -12.30
C LEU A 81 -8.38 17.54 -12.89
N PRO A 82 -8.58 17.58 -14.23
CA PRO A 82 -9.73 16.95 -14.86
C PRO A 82 -9.77 15.44 -14.57
N ILE A 83 -10.98 14.88 -14.44
CA ILE A 83 -11.18 13.50 -14.00
C ILE A 83 -10.51 12.46 -14.90
N LEU A 84 -10.42 12.78 -16.21
CA LEU A 84 -9.74 11.98 -17.22
C LEU A 84 -8.25 11.79 -16.92
N PHE A 85 -7.61 12.73 -16.23
CA PHE A 85 -6.21 12.63 -15.80
C PHE A 85 -6.07 12.01 -14.41
N VAL A 86 -7.00 12.30 -13.50
CA VAL A 86 -6.93 11.83 -12.11
C VAL A 86 -7.06 10.30 -12.00
N ILE A 87 -7.95 9.68 -12.78
CA ILE A 87 -8.19 8.24 -12.68
C ILE A 87 -6.97 7.43 -13.16
N PRO A 88 -6.43 7.63 -14.37
CA PRO A 88 -5.23 6.92 -14.81
C PRO A 88 -4.04 7.17 -13.89
N TRP A 89 -3.86 8.41 -13.42
CA TRP A 89 -2.81 8.74 -12.46
C TRP A 89 -2.94 7.94 -11.15
N LYS A 90 -4.17 7.82 -10.61
CA LYS A 90 -4.43 7.01 -9.42
C LYS A 90 -4.23 5.51 -9.64
N MET A 91 -4.52 4.99 -10.83
CA MET A 91 -4.25 3.58 -11.14
C MET A 91 -2.75 3.33 -11.29
N PHE A 92 -2.07 4.20 -12.02
CA PHE A 92 -0.63 4.14 -12.24
C PHE A 92 0.15 4.17 -10.92
N LYS A 93 -0.19 5.10 -10.01
CA LYS A 93 0.44 5.17 -8.70
C LYS A 93 0.24 3.87 -7.89
N MET A 94 -0.95 3.27 -7.95
CA MET A 94 -1.25 2.03 -7.21
C MET A 94 -0.40 0.86 -7.69
N ILE A 95 -0.25 0.72 -9.02
CA ILE A 95 0.59 -0.33 -9.61
C ILE A 95 2.06 -0.13 -9.20
N ILE A 96 2.59 1.09 -9.32
CA ILE A 96 3.96 1.38 -8.92
C ILE A 96 4.18 1.08 -7.43
N LEU A 97 3.30 1.60 -6.57
CA LEU A 97 3.44 1.40 -5.12
C LEU A 97 3.35 -0.07 -4.74
N TYR A 98 2.54 -0.86 -5.45
CA TYR A 98 2.45 -2.29 -5.23
C TYR A 98 3.75 -2.99 -5.62
N MET A 99 4.30 -2.71 -6.82
CA MET A 99 5.54 -3.33 -7.29
C MET A 99 6.75 -2.98 -6.42
N PHE A 100 6.77 -1.77 -5.84
CA PHE A 100 7.84 -1.31 -4.96
C PHE A 100 7.50 -1.41 -3.47
N ALA A 101 6.43 -2.12 -3.08
CA ALA A 101 5.98 -2.13 -1.69
C ALA A 101 7.05 -2.72 -0.76
N ILE A 102 7.80 -3.74 -1.19
CA ILE A 102 8.90 -4.31 -0.40
C ILE A 102 9.98 -3.29 -0.01
N VAL A 103 10.20 -2.26 -0.84
CA VAL A 103 11.20 -1.21 -0.60
C VAL A 103 10.61 -0.04 0.19
N ILE A 104 9.38 0.37 -0.15
CA ILE A 104 8.75 1.59 0.39
C ILE A 104 8.06 1.31 1.73
N ALA A 105 7.43 0.15 1.90
CA ALA A 105 6.67 -0.20 3.10
C ALA A 105 7.50 -0.21 4.40
N PRO A 106 8.78 -0.64 4.43
CA PRO A 106 9.62 -0.50 5.63
C PRO A 106 9.65 0.93 6.19
N ILE A 107 9.68 1.94 5.31
CA ILE A 107 9.63 3.36 5.71
C ILE A 107 8.27 3.67 6.36
N GLY A 108 7.17 3.19 5.76
CA GLY A 108 5.83 3.38 6.29
C GLY A 108 5.63 2.71 7.65
N LEU A 109 6.19 1.51 7.82
CA LEU A 109 6.17 0.78 9.11
C LEU A 109 6.95 1.54 10.18
N ILE A 110 8.15 2.04 9.88
CA ILE A 110 8.94 2.85 10.81
C ILE A 110 8.18 4.14 11.18
N TYR A 111 7.59 4.81 10.19
CA TYR A 111 6.82 6.03 10.41
C TYR A 111 5.63 5.81 11.36
N ILE A 112 4.85 4.75 11.14
CA ILE A 112 3.71 4.39 12.02
C ILE A 112 4.18 3.99 13.42
N TYR A 113 5.33 3.33 13.52
CA TYR A 113 5.91 2.94 14.80
C TYR A 113 6.33 4.14 15.66
N ILE A 114 7.00 5.12 15.04
CA ILE A 114 7.47 6.34 15.71
C ILE A 114 6.30 7.28 16.03
N SER A 115 5.28 7.37 15.17
CA SER A 115 4.08 8.18 15.42
C SER A 115 3.12 7.61 16.47
N ASN A 116 3.55 6.58 17.22
CA ASN A 116 2.74 5.86 18.21
C ASN A 116 1.43 5.28 17.66
N GLY A 117 1.35 5.03 16.35
CA GLY A 117 0.14 4.50 15.72
C GLY A 117 -0.94 5.55 15.50
N TYR A 118 -0.58 6.78 15.13
CA TYR A 118 -1.55 7.80 14.75
C TYR A 118 -1.22 8.38 13.38
N TYR A 119 -1.48 7.63 12.31
CA TYR A 119 -1.65 8.23 10.99
C TYR A 119 -3.13 8.59 10.78
N LYS A 120 -3.50 9.82 11.16
CA LYS A 120 -4.79 10.40 10.81
C LYS A 120 -4.63 11.13 9.48
N LYS A 121 -5.17 10.55 8.40
CA LYS A 121 -5.57 11.35 7.25
C LYS A 121 -6.78 12.17 7.66
N THR A 122 -6.61 13.48 7.80
CA THR A 122 -7.74 14.41 7.85
C THR A 122 -8.51 14.32 6.52
N PRO A 123 -9.86 14.35 6.57
CA PRO A 123 -10.72 14.16 5.41
C PRO A 123 -10.50 15.23 4.33
#